data_AF-A0A923MHM0-F1
#
_entry.id   AF-A0A923MHM0-F1
#
_cell.length_a   1.000
_cell.length_b   1.000
_cell.length_c   1.000
_cell.angle_alpha   90.00
_cell.angle_beta   90.00
_cell.angle_gamma   90.00
#
_symmetry.space_group_name_H-M   'P 1'
#
loop_
_entity.id
_entity.type
_entity.pdbx_description
1 polymer ?
#
loop_
_entity_poly.entity_id
_entity_poly.type
_entity_poly.pdbx_seq_one_letter_code
_entity_poly.pdbx_strand_id
1 'polypeptide(L)'
;MYNRYIRRDDGTYTKVAEPDPPRQEPTGPGSKPPPPPPDDSNESGPRSGGPPPSFGGAEGLAGYLRQILDHLHLDRVDAGDLLLLGLLYFLFREKADEELLVALGLLLIL
;
A
#
# COMPACT_ATOMS: atom_id res chain seq x y z
N MET A 1 16.82 -23.80 -12.35
CA MET A 1 15.63 -23.84 -11.48
C MET A 1 14.98 -22.47 -11.50
N TYR A 2 13.68 -22.37 -11.79
CA TYR A 2 12.94 -21.11 -11.67
C TYR A 2 12.00 -21.17 -10.47
N ASN A 3 11.68 -20.00 -9.91
CA ASN A 3 10.83 -19.89 -8.74
C ASN A 3 9.38 -20.20 -9.12
N ARG A 4 8.78 -21.21 -8.47
CA ARG A 4 7.38 -21.65 -8.68
C ARG A 4 6.41 -21.04 -7.66
N TYR A 5 6.80 -19.96 -7.02
CA TYR A 5 6.02 -19.30 -5.97
C TYR A 5 5.63 -17.91 -6.42
N ILE A 6 4.34 -17.61 -6.31
CA ILE A 6 3.78 -16.28 -6.57
C ILE A 6 3.49 -15.60 -5.24
N ARG A 7 3.92 -14.34 -5.12
CA ARG A 7 3.62 -13.50 -3.96
C ARG A 7 2.21 -12.95 -4.12
N ARG A 8 1.36 -13.20 -3.12
CA ARG A 8 0.02 -12.63 -3.01
C ARG A 8 0.09 -11.27 -2.32
N ASP A 9 -0.99 -10.50 -2.41
CA ASP A 9 -1.04 -9.11 -1.95
C ASP A 9 -0.99 -9.00 -0.41
N ASP A 10 -1.31 -10.08 0.30
CA ASP A 10 -1.14 -10.26 1.74
C ASP A 10 0.32 -10.58 2.15
N GLY A 11 1.23 -10.68 1.18
CA GLY A 11 2.63 -11.06 1.39
C GLY A 11 2.88 -12.56 1.50
N THR A 12 1.83 -13.39 1.40
CA THR A 12 1.95 -14.85 1.44
C THR A 12 2.43 -15.39 0.09
N TYR A 13 3.30 -16.40 0.12
CA TYR A 13 3.74 -17.10 -1.09
C TYR A 13 2.86 -18.33 -1.33
N THR A 14 2.26 -18.41 -2.52
CA THR A 14 1.51 -19.60 -2.95
C THR A 14 2.26 -20.31 -4.05
N LYS A 15 2.39 -21.65 -3.91
CA LYS A 15 3.03 -22.48 -4.93
C LYS A 15 2.08 -22.61 -6.11
N VAL A 16 2.57 -22.30 -7.32
CA VAL A 16 1.77 -22.47 -8.54
C VAL A 16 1.51 -23.97 -8.71
N ALA A 17 0.22 -24.34 -8.78
CA ALA A 17 -0.21 -25.69 -9.07
C ALA A 17 0.46 -26.17 -10.37
N GLU A 18 1.09 -27.33 -10.31
CA GLU A 18 1.68 -27.93 -11.49
C GLU A 18 0.57 -28.25 -12.47
N PRO A 19 0.62 -27.74 -13.72
CA PRO A 19 -0.20 -28.32 -14.77
C PRO A 19 0.18 -29.80 -14.81
N ASP A 20 -0.80 -30.69 -14.60
CA ASP A 20 -0.56 -32.12 -14.73
C ASP A 20 0.09 -32.37 -16.10
N PRO A 21 1.20 -33.13 -16.18
CA PRO A 21 1.72 -33.56 -17.46
C PRO A 21 0.59 -34.29 -18.21
N PRO A 22 0.54 -34.24 -19.57
CA PRO A 22 -0.52 -34.88 -20.32
C PRO A 22 -0.60 -36.34 -19.88
N ARG A 23 -1.69 -36.69 -19.19
CA ARG A 23 -1.90 -38.01 -18.61
C ARG A 23 -1.97 -39.02 -19.75
N GLN A 24 -0.88 -39.76 -19.93
CA GLN A 24 -0.97 -41.08 -20.57
C GLN A 24 -1.78 -41.95 -19.60
N GLU A 25 -2.97 -42.37 -20.01
CA GLU A 25 -3.68 -43.45 -19.30
C GLU A 25 -2.84 -44.73 -19.37
N PRO A 26 -2.60 -45.38 -18.22
CA PRO A 26 -3.23 -46.69 -18.05
C PRO A 26 -3.68 -47.01 -16.59
N THR A 27 -4.89 -47.56 -16.48
CA THR A 27 -5.32 -48.69 -15.62
C THR A 27 -4.79 -48.84 -14.17
N GLY A 28 -5.68 -48.74 -13.15
CA GLY A 28 -5.48 -49.36 -11.82
C GLY A 28 -6.02 -48.55 -10.61
N PRO A 29 -6.52 -49.19 -9.52
CA PRO A 29 -7.55 -48.63 -8.65
C PRO A 29 -7.03 -47.83 -7.44
N GLY A 30 -7.79 -46.79 -7.07
CA GLY A 30 -7.82 -46.26 -5.70
C GLY A 30 -6.85 -45.13 -5.40
N SER A 31 -7.30 -43.89 -5.60
CA SER A 31 -6.91 -42.75 -4.77
C SER A 31 -8.09 -41.78 -4.74
N LYS A 32 -8.72 -41.67 -3.58
CA LYS A 32 -9.89 -40.82 -3.30
C LYS A 32 -9.55 -39.36 -3.65
N PRO A 33 -10.46 -38.58 -4.26
CA PRO A 33 -10.20 -37.15 -4.49
C PRO A 33 -10.06 -36.42 -3.14
N PRO A 34 -9.24 -35.36 -3.05
CA PRO A 34 -9.21 -34.50 -1.88
C PRO A 34 -10.61 -33.88 -1.67
N PRO A 35 -11.01 -33.59 -0.42
CA PRO A 35 -12.30 -32.97 -0.15
C PRO A 35 -12.36 -31.57 -0.82
N PRO A 36 -13.55 -31.13 -1.26
CA PRO A 36 -13.72 -29.76 -1.75
C PRO A 36 -13.45 -28.75 -0.62
N PRO A 37 -12.99 -27.53 -0.94
CA PRO A 37 -12.90 -26.46 0.05
C PRO A 37 -14.30 -26.16 0.62
N PRO A 38 -14.40 -25.67 1.87
CA PRO A 38 -15.68 -25.30 2.46
C PRO A 38 -16.36 -24.21 1.61
N ASP A 39 -17.63 -24.45 1.30
CA ASP A 39 -18.50 -23.55 0.56
C ASP A 39 -18.97 -22.43 1.50
N ASP A 40 -18.62 -21.19 1.14
CA ASP A 40 -19.11 -19.98 1.79
C ASP A 40 -20.62 -19.87 1.55
N SER A 41 -21.43 -20.15 2.58
CA SER A 41 -22.84 -19.80 2.60
C SER A 41 -23.10 -18.73 3.66
N ASN A 42 -23.23 -17.50 3.16
CA ASN A 42 -23.86 -16.32 3.76
C ASN A 42 -24.80 -16.65 4.94
N GLU A 43 -24.37 -16.31 6.15
CA GLU A 43 -25.29 -15.99 7.24
C GLU A 43 -25.43 -14.46 7.33
N SER A 44 -26.68 -14.01 7.24
CA SER A 44 -27.05 -12.61 7.03
C SER A 44 -27.05 -11.83 8.36
N GLY A 45 -26.12 -10.87 8.46
CA GLY A 45 -26.31 -9.54 9.07
C GLY A 45 -25.99 -9.37 10.57
N PRO A 46 -25.85 -8.12 11.08
CA PRO A 46 -26.04 -6.81 10.42
C PRO A 46 -24.80 -5.90 10.49
N ARG A 47 -24.69 -4.91 9.60
CA ARG A 47 -24.38 -3.48 9.89
C ARG A 47 -23.79 -2.77 8.67
N SER A 48 -24.45 -1.67 8.35
CA SER A 48 -24.03 -0.57 7.51
C SER A 48 -22.61 -0.07 7.81
N GLY A 49 -21.92 0.45 6.78
CA GLY A 49 -20.61 1.10 6.86
C GLY A 49 -19.71 0.45 5.81
N GLY A 50 -19.41 1.12 4.69
CA GLY A 50 -18.37 2.14 4.65
C GLY A 50 -17.00 1.46 4.79
N PRO A 51 -15.96 1.86 4.02
CA PRO A 51 -14.62 1.30 4.23
C PRO A 51 -14.29 1.35 5.73
N PRO A 52 -13.65 0.30 6.30
CA PRO A 52 -13.41 0.26 7.73
C PRO A 52 -12.75 1.57 8.15
N PRO A 53 -13.18 2.22 9.26
CA PRO A 53 -12.41 3.31 9.82
C PRO A 53 -11.07 2.70 10.16
N SER A 54 -10.10 3.08 9.35
CA SER A 54 -8.73 2.68 9.53
C SER A 54 -8.36 3.13 10.95
N PHE A 55 -8.00 2.15 11.77
CA PHE A 55 -7.84 2.28 13.21
C PHE A 55 -6.36 2.48 13.50
N GLY A 56 -5.78 3.57 12.98
CA GLY A 56 -4.47 4.04 13.37
C GLY A 56 -4.59 5.38 14.07
N GLY A 57 -4.10 5.51 15.32
CA GLY A 57 -3.98 6.84 15.95
C GLY A 57 -3.14 7.84 15.14
N ALA A 58 -2.39 7.35 14.16
CA ALA A 58 -1.69 8.14 13.16
C ALA A 58 -2.62 8.70 12.06
N GLU A 59 -3.80 8.12 11.80
CA GLU A 59 -4.73 8.57 10.76
C GLU A 59 -5.58 9.77 11.18
N GLY A 60 -5.79 9.96 12.47
CA GLY A 60 -6.36 11.22 12.97
C GLY A 60 -5.40 12.38 12.75
N LEU A 61 -4.11 12.19 13.04
CA LEU A 61 -3.07 13.20 12.82
C LEU A 61 -2.72 13.35 11.34
N ALA A 62 -2.56 12.25 10.60
CA ALA A 62 -2.29 12.26 9.16
C ALA A 62 -3.49 12.79 8.37
N GLY A 63 -4.71 12.50 8.80
CA GLY A 63 -5.95 13.06 8.25
C GLY A 63 -6.10 14.54 8.56
N TYR A 64 -5.74 14.98 9.79
CA TYR A 64 -5.71 16.40 10.15
C TYR A 64 -4.63 17.16 9.38
N LEU A 65 -3.43 16.60 9.25
CA LEU A 65 -2.36 17.14 8.43
C LEU A 65 -2.81 17.22 6.98
N ARG A 66 -3.39 16.15 6.43
CA ARG A 66 -3.95 16.13 5.08
C ARG A 66 -5.05 17.16 4.89
N GLN A 67 -5.90 17.36 5.88
CA GLN A 67 -6.96 18.37 5.83
C GLN A 67 -6.43 19.81 5.92
N ILE A 68 -5.39 20.07 6.71
CA ILE A 68 -4.69 21.36 6.72
C ILE A 68 -3.96 21.57 5.39
N LEU A 69 -3.32 20.53 4.88
CA LEU A 69 -2.62 20.53 3.60
C LEU A 69 -3.64 20.87 2.47
N ASP A 70 -4.78 20.18 2.43
CA ASP A 70 -5.86 20.41 1.47
C ASP A 70 -6.44 21.84 1.61
N HIS A 71 -6.58 22.34 2.84
CA HIS A 71 -7.11 23.69 3.09
C HIS A 71 -6.13 24.81 2.68
N LEU A 72 -4.82 24.53 2.70
CA LEU A 72 -3.76 25.46 2.30
C LEU A 72 -3.47 25.47 0.79
N HIS A 73 -4.42 25.01 -0.04
CA HIS A 73 -4.26 24.93 -1.50
C HIS A 73 -3.15 23.96 -1.97
N LEU A 74 -2.79 22.96 -1.17
CA LEU A 74 -1.78 21.96 -1.56
C LEU A 74 -2.31 20.91 -2.55
N ASP A 75 -3.55 21.04 -3.02
CA ASP A 75 -4.06 20.29 -4.17
C ASP A 75 -3.20 20.55 -5.45
N ARG A 76 -2.42 21.64 -5.46
CA ARG A 76 -1.52 22.01 -6.54
C ARG A 76 -0.03 21.97 -6.18
N VAL A 77 0.30 21.68 -4.92
CA VAL A 77 1.68 21.72 -4.42
C VAL A 77 2.22 20.30 -4.43
N ASP A 78 3.31 20.11 -5.17
CA ASP A 78 3.87 18.79 -5.39
C ASP A 78 4.50 18.24 -4.11
N ALA A 79 4.65 16.91 -4.05
CA ALA A 79 5.40 16.27 -2.97
C ALA A 79 6.84 16.84 -2.85
N GLY A 80 7.41 17.33 -3.96
CA GLY A 80 8.70 18.01 -4.00
C GLY A 80 8.71 19.29 -3.18
N ASP A 81 7.69 20.13 -3.31
CA ASP A 81 7.58 21.40 -2.57
C ASP A 81 7.38 21.16 -1.08
N LEU A 82 6.62 20.13 -0.69
CA LEU A 82 6.48 19.74 0.71
C LEU A 82 7.82 19.31 1.32
N LEU A 83 8.60 18.54 0.57
CA LEU A 83 9.96 18.19 0.97
C LEU A 83 10.87 19.42 1.00
N LEU A 84 10.68 20.37 0.08
CA LEU A 84 11.44 21.62 0.02
C LEU A 84 11.14 22.52 1.22
N LEU A 85 9.86 22.67 1.61
CA LEU A 85 9.47 23.34 2.85
C LEU A 85 10.08 22.64 4.06
N GLY A 86 10.03 21.30 4.09
CA GLY A 86 10.63 20.52 5.17
C GLY A 86 12.14 20.74 5.29
N LEU A 87 12.84 20.76 4.16
CA LEU A 87 14.27 21.03 4.07
C LEU A 87 14.60 22.48 4.44
N LEU A 88 13.84 23.45 3.92
CA LEU A 88 13.98 24.87 4.24
C LEU A 88 13.79 25.11 5.74
N TYR A 89 12.76 24.50 6.34
CA TYR A 89 12.52 24.54 7.78
C TYR A 89 13.65 23.89 8.58
N PHE A 90 14.12 22.72 8.16
CA PHE A 90 15.23 22.02 8.82
C PHE A 90 16.52 22.85 8.79
N LEU A 91 16.89 23.37 7.61
CA LEU A 91 18.06 24.21 7.42
C LEU A 91 17.95 25.53 8.19
N PHE A 92 16.77 26.15 8.22
CA PHE A 92 16.53 27.37 8.98
C PHE A 92 16.68 27.12 10.49
N ARG A 93 16.17 25.99 10.98
CA ARG A 93 16.33 25.58 12.38
C ARG A 93 17.79 25.34 12.76
N GLU A 94 18.55 24.71 11.87
CA GLU A 94 19.97 24.38 12.08
C GLU A 94 20.90 25.59 11.85
N LYS A 95 20.35 26.76 11.43
CA LYS A 95 21.09 27.94 11.00
C LYS A 95 22.13 27.62 9.90
N ALA A 96 21.68 26.87 8.91
CA ALA A 96 22.48 26.58 7.72
C ALA A 96 22.74 27.85 6.88
N ASP A 97 23.53 27.68 5.82
CA ASP A 97 23.97 28.76 4.94
C ASP A 97 22.78 29.57 4.39
N GLU A 98 22.84 30.89 4.57
CA GLU A 98 21.80 31.83 4.12
C GLU A 98 21.61 31.79 2.60
N GLU A 99 22.70 31.61 1.86
CA GLU A 99 22.67 31.46 0.40
C GLU A 99 21.87 30.23 -0.04
N LEU A 100 22.01 29.10 0.68
CA LEU A 100 21.28 27.87 0.40
C LEU A 100 19.79 28.03 0.74
N LEU A 101 19.48 28.68 1.86
CA LEU A 101 18.10 29.00 2.25
C LEU A 101 17.42 29.89 1.21
N VAL A 102 18.12 30.91 0.71
CA VAL A 102 17.61 31.78 -0.35
C VAL A 102 17.43 31.00 -1.65
N ALA A 103 18.38 30.17 -2.05
CA ALA A 103 18.27 29.35 -3.27
C ALA A 103 17.08 28.39 -3.22
N LEU A 104 16.90 27.69 -2.10
CA LEU A 104 15.75 26.79 -1.89
C LEU A 104 14.43 27.57 -1.82
N GLY A 105 14.43 28.74 -1.17
CA GLY A 105 13.25 29.61 -1.12
C GLY A 105 12.84 30.15 -2.49
N LEU A 106 13.81 30.48 -3.35
CA LEU A 106 13.56 30.90 -4.73
C LEU A 106 13.09 29.73 -5.61
N LEU A 107 13.59 28.52 -5.38
CA LEU A 107 13.13 27.31 -6.07
C LEU A 107 11.67 27.00 -5.77
N LEU A 108 11.17 27.35 -4.58
CA LEU A 108 9.77 27.13 -4.16
C LEU A 108 8.75 27.99 -4.93
N ILE A 109 9.18 29.14 -5.44
CA ILE A 109 8.30 30.10 -6.12
C ILE A 109 8.43 30.04 -7.65
N LEU A 110 9.30 29.17 -8.17
CA LEU A 110 9.65 29.07 -9.59
C LEU A 110 8.63 28.25 -10.40
#